data_AF-A0A946ATJ8-F1
#
_entry.id   AF-A0A946ATJ8-F1
#
_cell.length_a   1.000
_cell.length_b   1.000
_cell.length_c   1.000
_cell.angle_alpha   90.00
_cell.angle_beta   90.00
_cell.angle_gamma   90.00
#
_symmetry.space_group_name_H-M   'P 1'
#
loop_
_entity.id
_entity.type
_entity.pdbx_description
1 polymer ?
#
loop_
_entity_poly.entity_id
_entity_poly.type
_entity_poly.pdbx_seq_one_letter_code
_entity_poly.pdbx_strand_id
1 'polypeptide(L)'
;MINQDQCRIFVTSYRKKLNDLLQTATPEIRQTYLNTLDREELIYLLYDWPLWARDKQLPPESDWHIWLLMAGRGFGKTRAGAEWVRMLAMTGTCGLIALVGHTMDDVRHVMIEGASGILQVSPPDEKPTWLPSRRLLIWPNGAKARCYSSEDPNQLRGPEHEKAWCDEIAKWR
;
A
#
# COMPACT_ATOMS: atom_id res chain seq x y z
N MET A 1 -11.96 -19.35 6.05
CA MET A 1 -10.54 -19.29 5.63
C MET A 1 -10.53 -19.22 4.12
N ILE A 2 -10.65 -18.01 3.58
CA ILE A 2 -10.74 -17.77 2.13
C ILE A 2 -9.35 -18.03 1.56
N ASN A 3 -9.26 -18.91 0.57
CA ASN A 3 -7.98 -19.27 -0.05
C ASN A 3 -7.41 -18.05 -0.80
N GLN A 4 -6.10 -17.83 -0.74
CA GLN A 4 -5.44 -16.66 -1.35
C GLN A 4 -5.70 -16.55 -2.86
N ASP A 5 -5.94 -17.69 -3.53
CA ASP A 5 -6.33 -17.75 -4.94
C ASP A 5 -7.80 -17.37 -5.20
N GLN A 6 -8.70 -17.61 -4.23
CA GLN A 6 -10.08 -17.11 -4.31
C GLN A 6 -10.12 -15.60 -4.13
N CYS A 7 -9.28 -15.02 -3.26
CA CYS A 7 -9.21 -13.58 -3.09
C CYS A 7 -8.76 -12.85 -4.37
N ARG A 8 -7.87 -13.45 -5.19
CA ARG A 8 -7.43 -12.89 -6.47
C ARG A 8 -8.49 -12.98 -7.59
N ILE A 9 -9.23 -14.07 -7.66
CA ILE A 9 -10.26 -14.29 -8.71
C ILE A 9 -11.55 -13.50 -8.41
N PHE A 10 -11.88 -13.28 -7.13
CA PHE A 10 -13.00 -12.41 -6.75
C PHE A 10 -12.77 -10.95 -7.16
N VAL A 11 -11.53 -10.44 -7.20
CA VAL A 11 -11.29 -9.00 -7.36
C VAL A 11 -11.47 -8.50 -8.80
N THR A 12 -11.10 -9.23 -9.86
CA THR A 12 -11.05 -8.62 -11.21
C THR A 12 -12.43 -8.47 -11.87
N SER A 13 -13.31 -9.48 -11.77
CA SER A 13 -14.66 -9.43 -12.36
C SER A 13 -15.61 -8.56 -11.54
N TYR A 14 -15.49 -8.62 -10.21
CA TYR A 14 -16.32 -7.87 -9.27
C TYR A 14 -15.95 -6.38 -9.25
N ARG A 15 -14.65 -6.03 -9.32
CA ARG A 15 -14.21 -4.62 -9.34
C ARG A 15 -14.72 -3.85 -10.56
N LYS A 16 -14.83 -4.47 -11.75
CA LYS A 16 -15.38 -3.79 -12.93
C LYS A 16 -16.85 -3.43 -12.74
N LYS A 17 -17.66 -4.38 -12.26
CA LYS A 17 -19.09 -4.14 -11.93
C LYS A 17 -19.26 -3.10 -10.82
N LEU A 18 -18.40 -3.15 -9.80
CA LEU A 18 -18.40 -2.18 -8.70
C LEU A 18 -17.99 -0.78 -9.17
N ASN A 19 -16.96 -0.65 -10.01
CA ASN A 19 -16.57 0.62 -10.61
C ASN A 19 -17.70 1.22 -11.44
N ASP A 20 -18.32 0.42 -12.32
CA ASP A 20 -19.45 0.87 -13.14
C ASP A 20 -20.62 1.33 -12.23
N LEU A 21 -20.94 0.56 -11.19
CA LEU A 21 -21.99 0.91 -10.22
C LEU A 21 -21.65 2.19 -9.45
N LEU A 22 -20.42 2.36 -8.98
CA LEU A 22 -20.00 3.56 -8.24
C LEU A 22 -19.92 4.80 -9.11
N GLN A 23 -19.65 4.68 -10.42
CA GLN A 23 -19.57 5.81 -11.33
C GLN A 23 -20.93 6.23 -11.88
N THR A 24 -21.82 5.27 -12.17
CA THR A 24 -23.06 5.52 -12.91
C THR A 24 -24.33 5.51 -12.06
N ALA A 25 -24.31 4.85 -10.90
CA ALA A 25 -25.52 4.69 -10.09
C ALA A 25 -25.77 5.90 -9.17
N THR A 26 -27.04 6.15 -8.87
CA THR A 26 -27.46 7.19 -7.91
C THR A 26 -27.05 6.80 -6.48
N PRO A 27 -26.97 7.76 -5.54
CA PRO A 27 -26.67 7.47 -4.14
C PRO A 27 -27.56 6.38 -3.52
N GLU A 28 -28.83 6.31 -3.92
CA GLU A 28 -29.81 5.32 -3.41
C GLU A 28 -29.48 3.91 -3.90
N ILE A 29 -29.09 3.76 -5.16
CA ILE A 29 -28.68 2.47 -5.74
C ILE A 29 -27.37 2.01 -5.10
N ARG A 30 -26.42 2.93 -4.87
CA ARG A 30 -25.17 2.61 -4.16
C ARG A 30 -25.47 2.14 -2.74
N GLN A 31 -26.33 2.84 -2.00
CA GLN A 31 -26.70 2.47 -0.64
C GLN A 31 -27.39 1.10 -0.62
N THR A 32 -28.29 0.84 -1.57
CA THR A 32 -28.96 -0.45 -1.70
C THR A 32 -27.96 -1.57 -1.91
N TYR A 33 -26.98 -1.38 -2.80
CA TYR A 33 -25.92 -2.35 -3.03
C TYR A 33 -25.03 -2.56 -1.80
N LEU A 34 -24.58 -1.47 -1.16
CA LEU A 34 -23.76 -1.56 0.07
C LEU A 34 -24.48 -2.29 1.20
N ASN A 35 -25.81 -2.17 1.30
CA ASN A 35 -26.61 -2.89 2.29
C ASN A 35 -26.72 -4.40 2.01
N THR A 36 -26.36 -4.86 0.81
CA THR A 36 -26.31 -6.30 0.49
C THR A 36 -24.99 -6.95 0.91
N LEU A 37 -23.95 -6.16 1.17
CA LEU A 37 -22.64 -6.65 1.53
C LEU A 37 -22.56 -6.96 3.02
N ASP A 38 -21.89 -8.05 3.36
CA ASP A 38 -21.58 -8.36 4.75
C ASP A 38 -20.41 -7.52 5.29
N ARG A 39 -20.09 -7.70 6.57
CA ARG A 39 -19.02 -6.93 7.22
C ARG A 39 -17.65 -7.19 6.61
N GLU A 40 -17.34 -8.42 6.21
CA GLU A 40 -16.04 -8.76 5.63
C GLU A 40 -15.92 -8.14 4.23
N GLU A 41 -16.98 -8.25 3.42
CA GLU A 41 -17.06 -7.65 2.10
C GLU A 41 -16.92 -6.11 2.15
N LEU A 42 -17.56 -5.45 3.11
CA LEU A 42 -17.43 -4.00 3.31
C LEU A 42 -16.01 -3.59 3.71
N ILE A 43 -15.33 -4.39 4.54
CA ILE A 43 -13.93 -4.16 4.90
C ILE A 43 -13.07 -4.28 3.65
N TYR A 44 -13.19 -5.36 2.87
CA TYR A 44 -12.42 -5.51 1.63
C TYR A 44 -12.65 -4.35 0.67
N LEU A 45 -13.91 -3.91 0.51
CA LEU A 45 -14.24 -2.77 -0.33
C LEU A 45 -13.58 -1.47 0.14
N LEU A 46 -13.58 -1.20 1.45
CA LEU A 46 -12.95 -0.01 2.03
C LEU A 46 -11.44 0.04 1.77
N TYR A 47 -10.79 -1.11 1.75
CA TYR A 47 -9.35 -1.25 1.54
C TYR A 47 -8.96 -1.60 0.08
N ASP A 48 -9.91 -1.54 -0.85
CA ASP A 48 -9.65 -1.84 -2.27
C ASP A 48 -8.98 -0.66 -3.00
N TRP A 49 -7.66 -0.52 -2.87
CA TRP A 49 -6.97 0.68 -3.37
C TRP A 49 -7.19 0.98 -4.86
N PRO A 50 -7.09 0.02 -5.80
CA PRO A 50 -7.32 0.34 -7.21
C PRO A 50 -8.77 0.75 -7.55
N LEU A 51 -9.73 0.55 -6.65
CA LEU A 51 -11.08 1.11 -6.80
C LEU A 51 -11.11 2.61 -6.46
N TRP A 52 -10.32 3.03 -5.47
CA TRP A 52 -10.31 4.40 -4.95
C TRP A 52 -9.21 5.29 -5.55
N ALA A 53 -8.15 4.67 -6.09
CA ALA A 53 -7.01 5.34 -6.67
C ALA A 53 -7.37 5.99 -8.01
N ARG A 54 -6.75 7.13 -8.29
CA ARG A 54 -6.65 7.64 -9.67
C ARG A 54 -5.60 6.82 -10.41
N ASP A 55 -5.73 6.69 -11.73
CA ASP A 55 -4.74 5.97 -12.57
C ASP A 55 -3.30 6.44 -12.33
N LYS A 56 -3.10 7.74 -12.14
CA LYS A 56 -1.77 8.34 -11.86
C LYS A 56 -1.18 7.97 -10.50
N GLN A 57 -1.97 7.35 -9.61
CA GLN A 57 -1.56 6.86 -8.29
C GLN A 57 -1.32 5.34 -8.28
N LEU A 58 -1.46 4.67 -9.42
CA LEU A 58 -1.16 3.25 -9.59
C LEU A 58 0.20 3.08 -10.29
N PRO A 59 0.94 2.00 -9.98
CA PRO A 59 2.14 1.67 -10.73
C PRO A 59 1.80 1.34 -12.19
N PRO A 60 2.72 1.57 -13.15
CA PRO A 60 2.50 1.14 -14.54
C PRO A 60 2.28 -0.37 -14.65
N GLU A 61 1.45 -0.78 -15.61
CA GLU A 61 1.15 -2.20 -15.88
C GLU A 61 2.30 -2.94 -16.59
N SER A 62 3.15 -2.21 -17.32
CA SER A 62 4.33 -2.78 -18.00
C SER A 62 5.49 -2.97 -17.02
N ASP A 63 6.56 -3.62 -17.48
CA ASP A 63 7.81 -3.67 -16.70
C ASP A 63 8.42 -2.27 -16.52
N TRP A 64 8.92 -2.00 -15.31
CA TRP A 64 9.62 -0.76 -14.99
C TRP A 64 10.64 -0.98 -13.86
N HIS A 65 11.68 -0.17 -13.86
CA HIS A 65 12.67 -0.13 -12.78
C HIS A 65 12.33 0.90 -11.71
N ILE A 66 11.82 2.06 -12.13
CA ILE A 66 11.51 3.18 -11.23
C ILE A 66 10.12 3.71 -11.57
N TRP A 67 9.26 3.79 -10.55
CA TRP A 67 7.99 4.51 -10.59
C TRP A 67 8.12 5.80 -9.76
N LEU A 68 8.16 6.95 -10.46
CA LEU A 68 8.41 8.25 -9.84
C LEU A 68 7.13 9.10 -9.80
N LEU A 69 6.71 9.49 -8.60
CA LEU A 69 5.57 10.39 -8.38
C LEU A 69 6.02 11.84 -8.12
N MET A 70 6.24 12.61 -9.19
CA MET A 70 6.49 14.06 -9.10
C MET A 70 5.17 14.84 -9.02
N ALA A 71 4.70 15.11 -7.82
CA ALA A 71 3.43 15.81 -7.62
C ALA A 71 3.42 16.71 -6.38
N GLY A 72 2.53 17.72 -6.39
CA GLY A 72 2.33 18.66 -5.29
C GLY A 72 1.64 18.05 -4.06
N ARG A 73 1.28 18.93 -3.11
CA ARG A 73 0.45 18.57 -1.95
C ARG A 73 -0.96 18.14 -2.40
N GLY A 74 -1.59 17.24 -1.66
CA GLY A 74 -2.94 16.73 -1.97
C GLY A 74 -3.01 15.69 -3.10
N PHE A 75 -1.91 15.37 -3.76
CA PHE A 75 -1.88 14.30 -4.77
C PHE A 75 -2.10 12.91 -4.17
N GLY A 76 -1.72 12.69 -2.91
CA GLY A 76 -1.79 11.37 -2.25
C GLY A 76 -0.58 10.47 -2.50
N LYS A 77 0.62 11.05 -2.66
CA LYS A 77 1.88 10.30 -2.89
C LYS A 77 2.16 9.27 -1.79
N THR A 78 2.02 9.68 -0.53
CA THR A 78 2.26 8.80 0.63
C THR A 78 1.31 7.61 0.63
N ARG A 79 0.01 7.85 0.37
CA ARG A 79 -0.98 6.76 0.27
C ARG A 79 -0.65 5.81 -0.88
N ALA A 80 -0.33 6.35 -2.05
CA ALA A 80 0.05 5.53 -3.21
C ALA A 80 1.28 4.64 -2.92
N GLY A 81 2.30 5.18 -2.26
CA GLY A 81 3.47 4.41 -1.84
C GLY A 81 3.16 3.34 -0.79
N ALA A 82 2.37 3.68 0.23
CA ALA A 82 1.96 2.73 1.26
C ALA A 82 1.13 1.56 0.70
N GLU A 83 0.18 1.85 -0.19
CA GLU A 83 -0.66 0.84 -0.84
C GLU A 83 0.16 -0.03 -1.82
N TRP A 84 1.15 0.54 -2.49
CA TRP A 84 2.07 -0.24 -3.32
C TRP A 84 2.93 -1.20 -2.48
N VAL A 85 3.46 -0.74 -1.35
CA VAL A 85 4.19 -1.63 -0.41
C VAL A 85 3.28 -2.72 0.15
N ARG A 86 2.05 -2.39 0.54
CA ARG A 86 1.05 -3.38 0.96
C ARG A 86 0.78 -4.40 -0.14
N MET A 87 0.57 -3.96 -1.38
CA MET A 87 0.35 -4.86 -2.52
C MET A 87 1.54 -5.81 -2.74
N LEU A 88 2.77 -5.31 -2.69
CA LEU A 88 3.97 -6.14 -2.79
C LEU A 88 4.06 -7.18 -1.68
N ALA A 89 3.78 -6.76 -0.44
CA ALA A 89 3.78 -7.65 0.72
C ALA A 89 2.71 -8.73 0.58
N MET A 90 1.50 -8.38 0.16
CA MET A 90 0.38 -9.33 0.13
C MET A 90 0.39 -10.28 -1.05
N THR A 91 0.94 -9.87 -2.19
CA THR A 91 1.05 -10.74 -3.37
C THR A 91 2.16 -11.77 -3.27
N GLY A 92 3.00 -11.70 -2.22
CA GLY A 92 4.14 -12.59 -2.02
C GLY A 92 5.25 -12.40 -3.04
N THR A 93 5.21 -11.33 -3.84
CA THR A 93 6.19 -11.05 -4.90
C THR A 93 7.49 -10.45 -4.37
N CYS A 94 7.61 -10.24 -3.06
CA CYS A 94 8.76 -9.63 -2.42
C CYS A 94 8.93 -10.13 -0.98
N GLY A 95 10.10 -10.67 -0.65
CA GLY A 95 10.46 -11.13 0.69
C GLY A 95 10.95 -10.01 1.60
N LEU A 96 11.64 -9.00 1.05
CA LEU A 96 12.17 -7.86 1.81
C LEU A 96 12.13 -6.54 1.03
N ILE A 97 11.41 -5.56 1.59
CA ILE A 97 11.21 -4.21 1.04
C ILE A 97 12.05 -3.20 1.83
N ALA A 98 12.72 -2.26 1.15
CA ALA A 98 13.32 -1.09 1.80
C ALA A 98 12.30 0.06 1.88
N LEU A 99 12.14 0.65 3.07
CA LEU A 99 11.47 1.93 3.27
C LEU A 99 12.53 2.97 3.57
N VAL A 100 12.67 3.95 2.68
CA VAL A 100 13.72 4.98 2.79
C VAL A 100 13.06 6.34 2.84
N GLY A 101 13.29 7.08 3.91
CA GLY A 101 12.85 8.45 4.08
C GLY A 101 14.02 9.39 4.27
N HIS A 102 13.74 10.68 4.38
CA HIS A 102 14.80 11.66 4.66
C HIS A 102 15.47 11.35 6.00
N THR A 103 14.69 11.32 7.08
CA THR A 103 15.11 10.89 8.42
C THR A 103 14.39 9.60 8.85
N MET A 104 14.88 8.93 9.90
CA MET A 104 14.16 7.78 10.49
C MET A 104 12.80 8.19 11.09
N ASP A 105 12.69 9.41 11.59
CA ASP A 105 11.43 9.94 12.13
C ASP A 105 10.42 10.19 11.01
N ASP A 106 10.85 10.64 9.84
CA ASP A 106 9.98 10.75 8.66
C ASP A 106 9.43 9.38 8.26
N VAL A 107 10.28 8.35 8.20
CA VAL A 107 9.82 6.98 7.89
C VAL A 107 8.78 6.53 8.91
N ARG A 108 9.04 6.71 10.20
CA ARG A 108 8.11 6.30 11.25
C ARG A 108 6.79 7.06 11.18
N HIS A 109 6.85 8.39 11.23
CA HIS A 109 5.67 9.23 11.44
C HIS A 109 4.89 9.53 10.16
N VAL A 110 5.51 9.38 8.98
CA VAL A 110 4.83 9.59 7.69
C VAL A 110 4.52 8.26 7.01
N MET A 111 5.52 7.41 6.80
CA MET A 111 5.37 6.21 5.97
C MET A 111 4.69 5.05 6.73
N ILE A 112 4.87 4.95 8.05
CA ILE A 112 4.36 3.81 8.85
C ILE A 112 3.12 4.18 9.66
N GLU A 113 3.27 5.08 10.63
CA GLU A 113 2.24 5.45 11.61
C GLU A 113 1.35 6.61 11.12
N GLY A 114 1.78 7.32 10.07
CA GLY A 114 1.10 8.50 9.54
C GLY A 114 -0.31 8.22 9.02
N ALA A 115 -1.09 9.28 8.83
CA ALA A 115 -2.50 9.18 8.41
C ALA A 115 -2.73 8.45 7.07
N SER A 116 -1.70 8.36 6.23
CA SER A 116 -1.70 7.57 4.98
C SER A 116 -0.60 6.51 4.96
N GLY A 117 -0.03 6.21 6.13
CA GLY A 117 1.04 5.24 6.30
C GLY A 117 0.52 3.80 6.25
N ILE A 118 1.46 2.86 6.18
CA ILE A 118 1.21 1.43 5.99
C ILE A 118 0.21 0.88 7.03
N LEU A 119 0.31 1.29 8.29
CA LEU A 119 -0.58 0.78 9.35
C LEU A 119 -2.03 1.24 9.18
N GLN A 120 -2.26 2.37 8.53
CA GLN A 120 -3.60 2.92 8.31
C GLN A 120 -4.27 2.34 7.07
N VAL A 121 -3.50 2.10 6.02
CA VAL A 121 -4.00 1.56 4.75
C VAL A 121 -4.14 0.03 4.74
N SER A 122 -3.71 -0.65 5.81
CA SER A 122 -3.81 -2.11 5.91
C SER A 122 -5.09 -2.55 6.62
N PRO A 123 -5.90 -3.46 6.04
CA PRO A 123 -7.05 -4.04 6.72
C PRO A 123 -6.59 -4.87 7.93
N PRO A 124 -7.48 -5.13 8.90
CA PRO A 124 -7.11 -5.78 10.16
C PRO A 124 -6.38 -7.13 10.02
N ASP A 125 -6.75 -7.93 9.03
CA ASP A 125 -6.20 -9.26 8.73
C ASP A 125 -4.87 -9.24 7.98
N GLU A 126 -4.55 -8.15 7.29
CA GLU A 126 -3.28 -7.95 6.57
C GLU A 126 -2.32 -7.01 7.30
N LYS A 127 -2.75 -6.40 8.42
CA LYS A 127 -1.99 -5.36 9.10
C LYS A 127 -0.64 -5.88 9.61
N PRO A 128 0.48 -5.25 9.22
CA PRO A 128 1.78 -5.68 9.72
C PRO A 128 2.01 -5.28 11.18
N THR A 129 2.83 -6.08 11.86
CA THR A 129 3.39 -5.73 13.16
C THR A 129 4.57 -4.78 12.98
N TRP A 130 4.51 -3.62 13.62
CA TRP A 130 5.60 -2.65 13.66
C TRP A 130 6.52 -2.89 14.86
N LEU A 131 7.82 -3.04 14.61
CA LEU A 131 8.86 -3.24 15.63
C LEU A 131 9.84 -2.05 15.59
N PRO A 132 9.57 -0.95 16.31
CA PRO A 132 10.36 0.29 16.22
C PRO A 132 11.84 0.10 16.51
N SER A 133 12.18 -0.65 17.56
CA SER A 133 13.56 -0.92 17.97
C SER A 133 14.35 -1.72 16.92
N ARG A 134 13.66 -2.46 16.05
CA ARG A 134 14.25 -3.23 14.95
C ARG A 134 14.12 -2.55 13.59
N ARG A 135 13.45 -1.40 13.52
CA ARG A 135 13.16 -0.68 12.28
C ARG A 135 12.51 -1.59 11.23
N LEU A 136 11.58 -2.45 11.67
CA LEU A 136 11.06 -3.57 10.88
C LEU A 136 9.54 -3.68 10.96
N LEU A 137 8.88 -3.79 9.81
CA LEU A 137 7.51 -4.26 9.66
C LEU A 137 7.50 -5.74 9.28
N ILE A 138 6.57 -6.51 9.85
CA ILE A 138 6.36 -7.93 9.53
C ILE A 138 4.88 -8.16 9.27
N TRP A 139 4.53 -8.58 8.05
CA TRP A 139 3.17 -8.94 7.67
C TRP A 139 2.81 -10.35 8.17
N PRO A 140 1.51 -10.68 8.33
CA PRO A 140 1.08 -12.01 8.77
C PRO A 140 1.57 -13.16 7.88
N ASN A 141 1.79 -12.90 6.59
CA ASN A 141 2.33 -13.87 5.63
C ASN A 141 3.87 -13.99 5.66
N GLY A 142 4.55 -13.25 6.53
CA GLY A 142 6.01 -13.29 6.68
C GLY A 142 6.80 -12.29 5.82
N ALA A 143 6.14 -11.54 4.92
CA ALA A 143 6.78 -10.45 4.19
C ALA A 143 7.30 -9.38 5.15
N LYS A 144 8.39 -8.70 4.78
CA LYS A 144 9.08 -7.75 5.66
C LYS A 144 9.39 -6.44 4.96
N ALA A 145 9.38 -5.36 5.72
CA ALA A 145 9.92 -4.08 5.27
C ALA A 145 10.86 -3.48 6.32
N ARG A 146 12.09 -3.15 5.93
CA ARG A 146 13.10 -2.54 6.81
C ARG A 146 13.25 -1.06 6.48
N CYS A 147 13.42 -0.25 7.53
CA CYS A 147 13.44 1.19 7.45
C CYS A 147 14.86 1.76 7.48
N TYR A 148 15.10 2.77 6.65
CA TYR A 148 16.39 3.44 6.47
C TYR A 148 16.20 4.95 6.40
N SER A 149 17.22 5.67 6.87
CA SER A 149 17.35 7.11 6.68
C SER A 149 18.32 7.38 5.52
N SER A 150 17.97 8.34 4.66
CA SER A 150 18.91 8.84 3.65
C SER A 150 20.16 9.47 4.27
N GLU A 151 20.08 9.97 5.51
CA GLU A 151 21.22 10.58 6.22
C GLU A 151 22.31 9.57 6.61
N ASP A 152 22.01 8.27 6.59
CA ASP A 152 22.99 7.20 6.79
C ASP A 152 22.93 6.19 5.63
N PRO A 153 23.42 6.57 4.43
CA PRO A 153 23.30 5.76 3.23
C PRO A 153 24.12 4.46 3.30
N ASN A 154 25.09 4.38 4.22
CA ASN A 154 25.88 3.17 4.41
C ASN A 154 25.04 2.00 4.94
N GLN A 155 23.94 2.25 5.65
CA GLN A 155 23.02 1.21 6.11
C GLN A 155 22.34 0.46 4.96
N LEU A 156 22.24 1.07 3.77
CA LEU A 156 21.69 0.43 2.58
C LEU A 156 22.70 -0.53 1.92
N ARG A 157 23.98 -0.50 2.30
CA ARG A 157 25.00 -1.43 1.80
C ARG A 157 24.94 -2.74 2.59
N GLY A 158 24.75 -3.86 1.90
CA GLY A 158 24.81 -5.20 2.47
C GLY A 158 23.46 -5.94 2.51
N PRO A 159 22.33 -5.31 2.89
CA PRO A 159 21.04 -5.96 2.78
C PRO A 159 20.58 -6.09 1.32
N GLU A 160 20.24 -7.30 0.91
CA GLU A 160 19.63 -7.59 -0.39
C GLU A 160 18.12 -7.27 -0.34
N HIS A 161 17.70 -6.18 -0.99
CA HIS A 161 16.30 -5.81 -1.12
C HIS A 161 15.82 -6.06 -2.55
N GLU A 162 14.59 -6.53 -2.69
CA GLU A 162 14.00 -6.74 -4.01
C GLU A 162 13.31 -5.47 -4.52
N LYS A 163 12.77 -4.65 -3.62
CA LYS A 163 12.04 -3.41 -3.91
C LYS A 163 12.31 -2.33 -2.86
N ALA A 164 12.16 -1.07 -3.24
CA ALA A 164 12.30 0.07 -2.34
C ALA A 164 11.20 1.11 -2.55
N TRP A 165 10.63 1.63 -1.46
CA TRP A 165 9.84 2.86 -1.47
C TRP A 165 10.70 3.98 -0.86
N CYS A 166 11.01 4.97 -1.70
CA CYS A 166 11.82 6.13 -1.36
C CYS A 166 10.93 7.38 -1.26
N ASP A 167 10.67 7.87 -0.05
CA ASP A 167 9.85 9.05 0.17
C ASP A 167 10.70 10.33 0.26
N GLU A 168 10.14 11.43 -0.26
CA GLU A 168 10.71 12.77 -0.19
C GLU A 168 12.18 12.88 -0.64
N ILE A 169 12.52 12.20 -1.75
CA ILE A 169 13.88 12.14 -2.34
C ILE A 169 14.54 13.51 -2.56
N ALA A 170 13.76 14.57 -2.73
CA ALA A 170 14.26 15.93 -2.87
C ALA A 170 14.94 16.50 -1.61
N LYS A 171 14.76 15.86 -0.45
CA LYS A 171 15.40 16.25 0.82
C LYS A 171 16.68 15.45 1.14
N TRP A 172 16.97 14.39 0.39
CA TRP A 172 18.04 13.45 0.71
C TRP A 172 19.42 14.11 0.61
N ARG A 173 20.37 13.63 1.42
CA ARG A 173 21.74 14.15 1.51
C ARG A 173 22.76 13.04 1.45
#